data_AF-A0A415N102-F1
#
_entry.id   AF-A0A415N102-F1
#
_cell.length_a   1.000
_cell.length_b   1.000
_cell.length_c   1.000
_cell.angle_alpha   90.00
_cell.angle_beta   90.00
_cell.angle_gamma   90.00
#
_symmetry.space_group_name_H-M   'P 1'
#
loop_
_entity.id
_entity.type
_entity.pdbx_description
1 polymer ?
#
loop_
_entity_poly.entity_id
_entity_poly.type
_entity_poly.pdbx_seq_one_letter_code
_entity_poly.pdbx_strand_id
1 'polypeptide(L)'
;MTREKQIEYFKGCLMATGREGVEDLLDFIEELGFYDAPASGGNHCCKDGGLLEHTVNVMQYAEKIGLTLLGSEAYNKVHNSVIIASALHDLGKCGRYGSPYYVANMVQDGKPTKKNPEQKYKRSESKPYKISSDLCHIDHPLRSVELAARYIDLTEEEEHAIFYHDGAYGSLAYDLKGHEEPLQVIIHFADFWSAQFLEVGKLDRFNDQVKSEETTDEVKEEGKNNEEE
;
A
#
# COMPACT_ATOMS: atom_id res chain seq x y z
N MET A 1 -7.72 10.12 0.87
CA MET A 1 -7.21 11.09 1.88
C MET A 1 -6.19 11.99 1.20
N THR A 2 -5.90 13.21 1.71
CA THR A 2 -4.73 13.97 1.23
C THR A 2 -3.45 13.34 1.76
N ARG A 3 -2.29 13.68 1.19
CA ARG A 3 -0.99 13.11 1.63
C ARG A 3 -0.70 13.47 3.09
N GLU A 4 -0.98 14.72 3.49
CA GLU A 4 -0.77 15.18 4.87
C GLU A 4 -1.60 14.35 5.84
N LYS A 5 -2.88 14.08 5.50
CA LYS A 5 -3.75 13.22 6.31
C LYS A 5 -3.29 11.76 6.34
N GLN A 6 -2.68 11.27 5.27
CA GLN A 6 -2.09 9.93 5.25
C GLN A 6 -0.86 9.85 6.18
N ILE A 7 0.00 10.88 6.17
CA ILE A 7 1.14 10.97 7.09
C ILE A 7 0.65 11.02 8.54
N GLU A 8 -0.31 11.90 8.84
CA GLU A 8 -0.91 12.02 10.18
C GLU A 8 -1.53 10.69 10.65
N TYR A 9 -2.28 10.01 9.79
CA TYR A 9 -2.86 8.70 10.09
C TYR A 9 -1.76 7.66 10.38
N PHE A 10 -0.78 7.55 9.48
CA PHE A 10 0.32 6.59 9.60
C PHE A 10 1.12 6.79 10.89
N LYS A 11 1.59 8.03 11.15
CA LYS A 11 2.33 8.38 12.36
C LYS A 11 1.46 8.18 13.60
N GLY A 12 0.21 8.64 13.57
CA GLY A 12 -0.72 8.52 14.68
C GLY A 12 -1.00 7.08 15.09
N CYS A 13 -1.24 6.19 14.13
CA CYS A 13 -1.47 4.77 14.38
C CYS A 13 -0.23 4.10 15.00
N LEU A 14 0.96 4.32 14.44
CA LEU A 14 2.20 3.75 15.01
C LEU A 14 2.47 4.26 16.42
N MET A 15 2.35 5.56 16.66
CA MET A 15 2.51 6.16 17.99
C MET A 15 1.51 5.60 19.00
N ALA A 16 0.26 5.37 18.59
CA ALA A 16 -0.79 4.83 19.45
C ALA A 16 -0.52 3.39 19.92
N THR A 17 0.38 2.64 19.26
CA THR A 17 0.78 1.30 19.72
C THR A 17 1.58 1.35 21.02
N GLY A 18 2.21 2.50 21.33
CA GLY A 18 3.07 2.65 22.50
C GLY A 18 4.34 1.80 22.48
N ARG A 19 4.73 1.25 21.31
CA ARG A 19 5.99 0.48 21.16
C ARG A 19 7.18 1.41 21.37
N GLU A 20 8.11 0.99 22.23
CA GLU A 20 9.35 1.72 22.48
C GLU A 20 10.15 1.89 21.17
N GLY A 21 10.70 3.09 20.95
CA GLY A 21 11.50 3.42 19.76
C GLY A 21 10.72 3.84 18.51
N VAL A 22 9.38 3.89 18.58
CA VAL A 22 8.56 4.32 17.41
C VAL A 22 8.83 5.76 16.98
N GLU A 23 9.12 6.68 17.90
CA GLU A 23 9.44 8.08 17.54
C GLU A 23 10.68 8.14 16.63
N ASP A 24 11.78 7.49 17.05
CA ASP A 24 13.01 7.40 16.27
C ASP A 24 12.81 6.66 14.94
N LEU A 25 11.97 5.61 14.94
CA LEU A 25 11.58 4.90 13.72
C LEU A 25 10.86 5.83 12.73
N LEU A 26 9.94 6.66 13.21
CA LEU A 26 9.18 7.60 12.36
C LEU A 26 10.08 8.67 11.75
N ASP A 27 11.03 9.20 12.53
CA ASP A 27 12.05 10.12 12.01
C ASP A 27 12.90 9.46 10.94
N PHE A 28 13.35 8.22 11.17
CA PHE A 28 14.08 7.44 10.18
C PHE A 28 13.28 7.17 8.89
N ILE A 29 12.00 6.82 9.01
CA ILE A 29 11.11 6.57 7.87
C ILE A 29 10.97 7.82 7.00
N GLU A 30 10.88 9.00 7.62
CA GLU A 30 10.82 10.28 6.92
C GLU A 30 12.15 10.58 6.21
N GLU A 31 13.28 10.43 6.90
CA GLU A 31 14.62 10.63 6.31
C GLU A 31 14.92 9.66 5.15
N LEU A 32 14.40 8.44 5.21
CA LEU A 32 14.56 7.43 4.17
C LEU A 32 13.72 7.72 2.91
N GLY A 33 12.80 8.70 2.98
CA GLY A 33 11.98 9.14 1.85
C GLY A 33 10.72 8.29 1.64
N PHE A 34 10.21 7.63 2.68
CA PHE A 34 9.03 6.76 2.60
C PHE A 34 7.79 7.47 2.05
N TYR A 35 7.56 8.72 2.44
CA TYR A 35 6.38 9.49 2.06
C TYR A 35 6.34 9.93 0.59
N ASP A 36 7.48 9.80 -0.12
CA ASP A 36 7.61 10.15 -1.53
C ASP A 36 7.90 8.95 -2.43
N ALA A 37 8.29 7.80 -1.87
CA ALA A 37 8.58 6.60 -2.63
C ALA A 37 7.34 6.06 -3.37
N PRO A 38 7.52 5.45 -4.55
CA PRO A 38 6.45 4.71 -5.22
C PRO A 38 6.27 3.32 -4.60
N ALA A 39 5.04 2.79 -4.63
CA ALA A 39 4.77 1.43 -4.15
C ALA A 39 5.22 0.34 -5.14
N SER A 40 5.24 0.66 -6.44
CA SER A 40 5.58 -0.30 -7.48
C SER A 40 6.21 0.34 -8.72
N GLY A 41 6.81 -0.50 -9.56
CA GLY A 41 7.44 -0.08 -10.82
C GLY A 41 6.46 0.39 -11.91
N GLY A 42 5.25 -0.16 -11.94
CA GLY A 42 4.27 0.07 -12.99
C GLY A 42 2.91 -0.59 -12.77
N ASN A 43 2.61 -1.04 -11.54
CA ASN A 43 1.34 -1.64 -11.16
C ASN A 43 0.54 -0.61 -10.34
N HIS A 44 -0.06 -1.04 -9.23
CA HIS A 44 -0.71 -0.16 -8.26
C HIS A 44 0.25 0.89 -7.70
N CYS A 45 -0.28 2.09 -7.40
CA CYS A 45 0.45 3.16 -6.71
C CYS A 45 1.88 3.44 -7.25
N CYS A 46 2.10 3.31 -8.57
CA CYS A 46 3.37 3.62 -9.23
C CYS A 46 3.52 5.12 -9.51
N LYS A 47 3.43 5.92 -8.43
CA LYS A 47 3.49 7.38 -8.41
C LYS A 47 4.26 7.86 -7.19
N ASP A 48 4.71 9.11 -7.20
CA ASP A 48 5.35 9.71 -6.02
C ASP A 48 4.37 9.68 -4.83
N GLY A 49 4.87 9.24 -3.67
CA GLY A 49 4.09 8.98 -2.45
C GLY A 49 3.09 7.83 -2.53
N GLY A 50 3.19 7.01 -3.57
CA GLY A 50 2.37 5.82 -3.73
C GLY A 50 2.62 4.78 -2.65
N LEU A 51 3.83 4.70 -2.09
CA LEU A 51 4.16 3.77 -0.99
C LEU A 51 3.32 4.08 0.26
N LEU A 52 3.33 5.34 0.71
CA LEU A 52 2.49 5.76 1.84
C LEU A 52 0.99 5.54 1.57
N GLU A 53 0.51 5.89 0.38
CA GLU A 53 -0.90 5.67 0.03
C GLU A 53 -1.28 4.19 0.11
N HIS A 54 -0.42 3.33 -0.44
CA HIS A 54 -0.59 1.89 -0.38
C HIS A 54 -0.59 1.39 1.07
N THR A 55 0.44 1.73 1.85
CA THR A 55 0.54 1.33 3.25
C THR A 55 -0.68 1.74 4.08
N VAL A 56 -1.19 2.96 3.91
CA VAL A 56 -2.40 3.41 4.61
C VAL A 56 -3.63 2.59 4.22
N ASN A 57 -3.77 2.22 2.94
CA ASN A 57 -4.84 1.31 2.51
C ASN A 57 -4.70 -0.05 3.19
N VAL A 58 -3.48 -0.62 3.19
CA VAL A 58 -3.19 -1.91 3.83
C VAL A 58 -3.51 -1.86 5.33
N MET A 59 -3.10 -0.82 6.05
CA MET A 59 -3.43 -0.64 7.46
C MET A 59 -4.95 -0.67 7.68
N GLN A 60 -5.70 0.15 6.93
CA GLN A 60 -7.16 0.24 7.09
C GLN A 60 -7.88 -1.08 6.78
N TYR A 61 -7.42 -1.81 5.76
CA TYR A 61 -8.01 -3.11 5.41
C TYR A 61 -7.57 -4.22 6.36
N ALA A 62 -6.33 -4.19 6.84
CA ALA A 62 -5.83 -5.14 7.84
C ALA A 62 -6.65 -5.03 9.13
N GLU A 63 -7.02 -3.83 9.57
CA GLU A 63 -7.89 -3.66 10.72
C GLU A 63 -9.29 -4.23 10.50
N LYS A 64 -9.90 -3.94 9.34
CA LYS A 64 -11.22 -4.47 8.97
C LYS A 64 -11.24 -5.99 8.88
N ILE A 65 -10.23 -6.56 8.22
CA ILE A 65 -10.08 -8.00 8.01
C ILE A 65 -9.82 -8.68 9.36
N GLY A 66 -8.86 -8.18 10.14
CA GLY A 66 -8.53 -8.73 11.45
C GLY A 66 -9.71 -8.73 12.40
N LEU A 67 -10.45 -7.61 12.49
CA LEU A 67 -11.66 -7.52 13.31
C LEU A 67 -12.74 -8.51 12.84
N THR A 68 -12.92 -8.65 11.52
CA THR A 68 -13.92 -9.56 10.95
C THR A 68 -13.59 -11.03 11.22
N LEU A 69 -12.32 -11.43 11.10
CA LEU A 69 -11.90 -12.82 11.23
C LEU A 69 -11.78 -13.27 12.69
N LEU A 70 -11.31 -12.39 13.57
CA LEU A 70 -11.01 -12.73 14.97
C LEU A 70 -12.14 -12.34 15.93
N GLY A 71 -13.03 -11.42 15.53
CA GLY A 71 -13.95 -10.76 16.45
C GLY A 71 -13.24 -9.81 17.41
N SER A 72 -14.00 -8.96 18.10
CA SER A 72 -13.43 -7.84 18.86
C SER A 72 -12.47 -8.26 19.98
N GLU A 73 -12.82 -9.27 20.78
CA GLU A 73 -12.02 -9.62 21.95
C GLU A 73 -10.64 -10.17 21.56
N ALA A 74 -10.57 -11.05 20.57
CA ALA A 74 -9.30 -11.61 20.11
C ALA A 74 -8.52 -10.57 19.29
N TYR A 75 -9.19 -9.78 18.46
CA TYR A 75 -8.54 -8.72 17.70
C TYR A 75 -7.85 -7.68 18.61
N ASN A 76 -8.50 -7.28 19.71
CA ASN A 76 -7.90 -6.32 20.65
C ASN A 76 -6.56 -6.80 21.24
N LYS A 77 -6.32 -8.12 21.30
CA LYS A 77 -5.05 -8.70 21.78
C LYS A 77 -3.91 -8.60 20.76
N VAL A 78 -4.24 -8.48 19.48
CA VAL A 78 -3.27 -8.42 18.36
C VAL A 78 -3.29 -7.09 17.61
N HIS A 79 -4.12 -6.14 18.04
CA HIS A 79 -4.34 -4.86 17.33
C HIS A 79 -3.03 -4.12 17.05
N ASN A 80 -2.18 -3.96 18.07
CA ASN A 80 -0.89 -3.29 17.89
C ASN A 80 0.00 -4.01 16.88
N SER A 81 0.04 -5.34 16.88
CA SER A 81 0.82 -6.12 15.93
C SER A 81 0.26 -6.04 14.52
N VAL A 82 -1.07 -5.96 14.35
CA VAL A 82 -1.69 -5.67 13.05
C VAL A 82 -1.26 -4.29 12.54
N ILE A 83 -1.27 -3.26 13.39
CA ILE A 83 -0.83 -1.91 13.02
C ILE A 83 0.65 -1.90 12.66
N ILE A 84 1.53 -2.48 13.49
CA ILE A 84 2.99 -2.51 13.24
C ILE A 84 3.29 -3.27 11.95
N ALA A 85 2.78 -4.49 11.80
CA ALA A 85 3.07 -5.31 10.63
C ALA A 85 2.51 -4.69 9.33
N SER A 86 1.27 -4.16 9.35
CA SER A 86 0.70 -3.49 8.17
C SER A 86 1.40 -2.17 7.83
N ALA A 87 1.83 -1.39 8.81
CA ALA A 87 2.54 -0.13 8.57
C ALA A 87 3.95 -0.36 8.00
N LEU A 88 4.60 -1.46 8.38
CA LEU A 88 6.01 -1.69 8.10
C LEU A 88 6.28 -2.77 7.05
N HIS A 89 5.27 -3.52 6.58
CA HIS A 89 5.43 -4.64 5.64
C HIS A 89 6.32 -4.29 4.43
N ASP A 90 6.18 -3.05 3.96
CA ASP A 90 6.77 -2.57 2.72
C ASP A 90 7.88 -1.51 2.91
N LEU A 91 8.33 -1.28 4.14
CA LEU A 91 9.38 -0.30 4.46
C LEU A 91 10.67 -0.52 3.63
N GLY A 92 10.98 -1.78 3.32
CA GLY A 92 12.10 -2.16 2.48
C GLY A 92 12.05 -1.61 1.04
N LYS A 93 10.89 -1.13 0.55
CA LYS A 93 10.75 -0.46 -0.75
C LYS A 93 11.25 0.98 -0.75
N CYS A 94 11.72 1.52 0.37
CA CYS A 94 12.50 2.76 0.36
C CYS A 94 13.96 2.55 -0.02
N GLY A 95 14.48 1.32 0.13
CA GLY A 95 15.88 1.00 -0.11
C GLY A 95 16.74 1.36 1.10
N ARG A 96 17.83 2.09 0.88
CA ARG A 96 18.76 2.54 1.92
C ARG A 96 19.12 4.01 1.71
N TYR A 97 19.69 4.64 2.73
CA TYR A 97 20.19 6.01 2.63
C TYR A 97 21.13 6.17 1.43
N GLY A 98 20.78 7.08 0.52
CA GLY A 98 21.51 7.31 -0.73
C GLY A 98 21.38 6.22 -1.80
N SER A 99 20.58 5.17 -1.56
CA SER A 99 20.37 4.04 -2.47
C SER A 99 18.89 3.65 -2.48
N PRO A 100 18.03 4.41 -3.19
CA PRO A 100 16.59 4.16 -3.20
C PRO A 100 16.27 2.82 -3.89
N TYR A 101 15.19 2.16 -3.46
CA TYR A 101 14.76 0.92 -4.11
C TYR A 101 14.26 1.17 -5.53
N TYR A 102 13.44 2.20 -5.73
CA TYR A 102 12.91 2.58 -7.03
C TYR A 102 13.60 3.84 -7.57
N VAL A 103 13.99 3.79 -8.84
CA VAL A 103 14.51 4.92 -9.61
C VAL A 103 13.69 5.12 -10.89
N ALA A 104 13.71 6.34 -11.44
CA ALA A 104 13.00 6.65 -12.67
C ALA A 104 13.43 5.73 -13.83
N ASN A 105 12.44 5.14 -14.50
CA ASN A 105 12.67 4.33 -15.68
C ASN A 105 12.62 5.21 -16.93
N MET A 106 13.79 5.65 -17.38
CA MET A 106 13.93 6.53 -18.54
C MET A 106 13.95 5.71 -19.84
N VAL A 107 13.06 6.05 -20.77
CA VAL A 107 12.95 5.46 -22.11
C VAL A 107 13.18 6.51 -23.18
N GLN A 108 13.56 6.08 -24.38
CA GLN A 108 13.76 6.99 -25.52
C GLN A 108 12.47 7.74 -25.86
N ASP A 109 12.58 9.06 -25.97
CA ASP A 109 11.49 9.94 -26.41
C ASP A 109 11.62 10.22 -27.91
N GLY A 110 11.08 9.31 -28.71
CA GLY A 110 11.18 9.35 -30.17
C GLY A 110 12.59 9.11 -30.69
N LYS A 111 12.76 9.30 -32.01
CA LYS A 111 14.05 9.15 -32.69
C LYS A 111 14.67 10.53 -32.97
N PRO A 112 16.01 10.68 -32.86
CA PRO A 112 16.69 11.89 -33.26
C PRO A 112 16.41 12.23 -34.73
N THR A 113 16.36 13.51 -35.05
CA THR A 113 16.12 14.01 -36.42
C THR A 113 17.29 14.88 -36.86
N LYS A 114 17.42 15.14 -38.17
CA LYS A 114 18.45 16.09 -38.66
C LYS A 114 18.37 17.48 -38.02
N LYS A 115 17.16 17.90 -37.61
CA LYS A 115 16.91 19.19 -36.94
C LYS A 115 17.22 19.14 -35.44
N ASN A 116 17.02 18.00 -34.80
CA ASN A 116 17.29 17.74 -33.38
C ASN A 116 18.08 16.42 -33.26
N PRO A 117 19.42 16.47 -33.39
CA PRO A 117 20.25 15.27 -33.48
C PRO A 117 20.47 14.55 -32.14
N GLU A 118 20.15 15.20 -31.02
CA GLU A 118 20.29 14.62 -29.68
C GLU A 118 19.12 13.68 -29.33
N GLN A 119 19.43 12.53 -28.72
CA GLN A 119 18.43 11.62 -28.19
C GLN A 119 17.83 12.20 -26.91
N LYS A 120 16.51 12.37 -26.92
CA LYS A 120 15.74 12.73 -25.73
C LYS A 120 15.27 11.49 -24.98
N TYR A 121 15.05 11.65 -23.69
CA TYR A 121 14.53 10.61 -22.83
C TYR A 121 13.37 11.17 -22.00
N LYS A 122 12.37 10.33 -21.77
CA LYS A 122 11.26 10.62 -20.86
C LYS A 122 11.04 9.44 -19.92
N ARG A 123 10.38 9.68 -18.79
CA ARG A 123 9.95 8.59 -17.90
C ARG A 123 8.93 7.73 -18.64
N SER A 124 9.04 6.40 -18.52
CA SER A 124 8.08 5.47 -19.09
C SER A 124 6.68 5.72 -18.53
N GLU A 125 5.68 5.78 -19.41
CA GLU A 125 4.28 5.94 -19.01
C GLU A 125 3.68 4.64 -18.48
N SER A 126 4.13 3.47 -18.98
CA SER A 126 3.62 2.16 -18.57
C SER A 126 4.36 1.55 -17.39
N LYS A 127 5.64 1.90 -17.20
CA LYS A 127 6.46 1.42 -16.07
C LYS A 127 7.37 2.54 -15.58
N PRO A 128 6.83 3.57 -14.90
CA PRO A 128 7.56 4.79 -14.57
C PRO A 128 8.77 4.57 -13.65
N TYR A 129 8.81 3.48 -12.89
CA TYR A 129 9.93 3.17 -12.00
C TYR A 129 10.50 1.77 -12.27
N LYS A 130 11.78 1.63 -11.95
CA LYS A 130 12.49 0.35 -11.97
C LYS A 130 13.27 0.19 -10.67
N ILE A 131 13.54 -1.05 -10.27
CA ILE A 131 14.40 -1.32 -9.12
C ILE A 131 15.80 -0.81 -9.46
N SER A 132 16.42 -0.09 -8.52
CA SER A 132 17.77 0.44 -8.65
C SER A 132 18.78 -0.71 -8.78
N SER A 133 19.65 -0.61 -9.78
CA SER A 133 20.79 -1.53 -9.94
C SER A 133 21.89 -1.31 -8.91
N ASP A 134 21.88 -0.15 -8.25
CA ASP A 134 22.93 0.25 -7.30
C ASP A 134 22.61 -0.26 -5.89
N LEU A 135 21.35 -0.64 -5.64
CA LEU A 135 20.93 -1.26 -4.39
C LEU A 135 21.25 -2.76 -4.44
N CYS A 136 21.92 -3.26 -3.40
CA CYS A 136 22.16 -4.69 -3.25
C CYS A 136 20.84 -5.47 -3.28
N HIS A 137 20.83 -6.59 -4.02
CA HIS A 137 19.65 -7.42 -4.23
C HIS A 137 19.31 -8.23 -2.97
N ILE A 138 18.78 -7.53 -1.98
CA ILE A 138 18.11 -8.06 -0.80
C ILE A 138 16.61 -7.88 -1.05
N ASP A 139 15.81 -8.91 -0.80
CA ASP A 139 14.38 -8.79 -1.02
C ASP A 139 13.77 -7.76 -0.05
N HIS A 140 12.74 -7.07 -0.51
CA HIS A 140 12.12 -5.99 0.24
C HIS A 140 11.49 -6.45 1.58
N PRO A 141 10.88 -7.65 1.74
CA PRO A 141 10.34 -8.05 3.03
C PRO A 141 11.43 -8.25 4.07
N LEU A 142 12.56 -8.86 3.68
CA LEU A 142 13.73 -8.99 4.55
C LEU A 142 14.26 -7.62 4.97
N ARG A 143 14.34 -6.69 4.01
CA ARG A 143 14.79 -5.32 4.29
C ARG A 143 13.81 -4.60 5.20
N SER A 144 12.50 -4.81 5.05
CA SER A 144 11.48 -4.22 5.93
C SER A 144 11.69 -4.63 7.39
N VAL A 145 11.84 -5.94 7.65
CA VAL A 145 12.16 -6.45 9.00
C VAL A 145 13.46 -5.85 9.52
N GLU A 146 14.52 -5.90 8.70
CA GLU A 146 15.86 -5.41 9.06
C GLU A 146 15.88 -3.93 9.42
N LEU A 147 15.14 -3.10 8.69
CA LEU A 147 15.06 -1.67 8.95
C LEU A 147 14.22 -1.34 10.19
N ALA A 148 13.09 -2.03 10.37
CA ALA A 148 12.22 -1.83 11.53
C ALA A 148 12.89 -2.27 12.84
N ALA A 149 13.53 -3.45 12.83
CA ALA A 149 14.18 -4.05 14.00
C ALA A 149 15.38 -3.25 14.56
N ARG A 150 15.86 -2.23 13.85
CA ARG A 150 16.89 -1.31 14.35
C ARG A 150 16.37 -0.30 15.37
N TYR A 151 15.06 -0.07 15.40
CA TYR A 151 14.44 0.98 16.20
C TYR A 151 13.40 0.44 17.18
N ILE A 152 12.66 -0.58 16.78
CA ILE A 152 11.66 -1.23 17.63
C ILE A 152 11.98 -2.71 17.75
N ASP A 153 11.77 -3.29 18.92
CA ASP A 153 11.75 -4.74 19.07
C ASP A 153 10.50 -5.27 18.36
N LEU A 154 10.63 -6.16 17.40
CA LEU A 154 9.51 -6.86 16.76
C LEU A 154 9.23 -8.17 17.49
N THR A 155 7.97 -8.57 17.59
CA THR A 155 7.66 -9.96 18.01
C THR A 155 7.93 -10.93 16.86
N GLU A 156 8.12 -12.22 17.16
CA GLU A 156 8.33 -13.24 16.12
C GLU A 156 7.16 -13.26 15.11
N GLU A 157 5.93 -13.04 15.57
CA GLU A 157 4.75 -12.97 14.70
C GLU A 157 4.75 -11.72 13.81
N GLU A 158 5.23 -10.58 14.32
CA GLU A 158 5.36 -9.34 13.55
C GLU A 158 6.45 -9.48 12.48
N GLU A 159 7.60 -10.05 12.83
CA GLU A 159 8.67 -10.39 11.88
C GLU A 159 8.17 -11.34 10.80
N HIS A 160 7.48 -12.41 11.19
CA HIS A 160 6.91 -13.39 10.27
C HIS A 160 5.90 -12.75 9.33
N ALA A 161 5.01 -11.90 9.85
CA ALA A 161 4.00 -11.22 9.06
C ALA A 161 4.62 -10.24 8.06
N ILE A 162 5.61 -9.45 8.46
CA ILE A 162 6.32 -8.53 7.56
C ILE A 162 7.12 -9.32 6.51
N PHE A 163 7.85 -10.35 6.92
CA PHE A 163 8.72 -11.12 6.04
C PHE A 163 7.95 -11.92 4.98
N TYR A 164 6.77 -12.44 5.33
CA TYR A 164 5.95 -13.26 4.45
C TYR A 164 4.67 -12.57 3.95
N HIS A 165 4.56 -11.23 4.01
CA HIS A 165 3.32 -10.52 3.67
C HIS A 165 2.87 -10.74 2.21
N ASP A 166 3.80 -10.87 1.26
CA ASP A 166 3.49 -11.16 -0.16
C ASP A 166 2.76 -12.51 -0.35
N GLY A 167 2.83 -13.38 0.67
CA GLY A 167 2.15 -14.67 0.70
C GLY A 167 2.53 -15.56 -0.48
N ALA A 168 1.52 -16.15 -1.11
CA ALA A 168 1.69 -17.06 -2.25
C ALA A 168 2.23 -16.40 -3.53
N TYR A 169 2.35 -15.06 -3.56
CA TYR A 169 2.82 -14.29 -4.72
C TYR A 169 4.24 -13.76 -4.54
N GLY A 170 4.83 -13.95 -3.35
CA GLY A 170 6.19 -13.53 -3.02
C GLY A 170 7.25 -14.53 -3.46
N SER A 171 8.51 -14.09 -3.42
CA SER A 171 9.68 -14.94 -3.67
C SER A 171 9.77 -16.12 -2.67
N LEU A 172 9.20 -15.93 -1.48
CA LEU A 172 9.21 -16.85 -0.35
C LEU A 172 7.98 -17.77 -0.27
N ALA A 173 7.14 -17.80 -1.30
CA ALA A 173 5.88 -18.56 -1.29
C ALA A 173 6.06 -20.06 -0.99
N TYR A 174 7.16 -20.66 -1.46
CA TYR A 174 7.45 -22.07 -1.17
C TYR A 174 7.87 -22.31 0.27
N ASP A 175 8.59 -21.36 0.88
CA ASP A 175 9.05 -21.44 2.27
C ASP A 175 7.90 -21.17 3.24
N LEU A 176 6.96 -20.30 2.88
CA LEU A 176 5.76 -20.02 3.68
C LEU A 176 4.79 -21.21 3.74
N LYS A 177 4.76 -22.06 2.72
CA LYS A 177 3.73 -23.09 2.58
C LYS A 177 3.74 -24.08 3.75
N GLY A 178 2.65 -24.10 4.53
CA GLY A 178 2.54 -24.93 5.74
C GLY A 178 3.05 -24.25 7.02
N HIS A 179 3.46 -23.00 6.92
CA HIS A 179 3.94 -22.13 7.99
C HIS A 179 3.11 -20.83 8.08
N GLU A 180 1.89 -20.84 7.56
CA GLU A 180 1.00 -19.67 7.59
C GLU A 180 0.57 -19.32 9.02
N GLU A 181 0.63 -18.04 9.37
CA GLU A 181 0.26 -17.52 10.70
C GLU A 181 -0.90 -16.51 10.60
N PRO A 182 -1.80 -16.40 11.60
CA PRO A 182 -2.98 -15.54 11.52
C PRO A 182 -2.66 -14.08 11.21
N LEU A 183 -1.63 -13.50 11.86
CA LEU A 183 -1.21 -12.12 11.61
C LEU A 183 -0.73 -11.96 10.17
N GLN A 184 0.14 -12.87 9.72
CA GLN A 184 0.66 -12.89 8.34
C GLN A 184 -0.47 -12.95 7.31
N VAL A 185 -1.48 -13.81 7.50
CA VAL A 185 -2.60 -13.95 6.58
C VAL A 185 -3.47 -12.69 6.53
N ILE A 186 -3.68 -12.02 7.67
CA ILE A 186 -4.39 -10.73 7.72
C ILE A 186 -3.65 -9.68 6.90
N ILE A 187 -2.34 -9.54 7.10
CA ILE A 187 -1.53 -8.57 6.34
C ILE A 187 -1.52 -8.93 4.86
N HIS A 188 -1.32 -10.20 4.52
CA HIS A 188 -1.32 -10.68 3.14
C HIS A 188 -2.62 -10.35 2.41
N PHE A 189 -3.78 -10.62 3.02
CA PHE A 189 -5.05 -10.31 2.39
C PHE A 189 -5.30 -8.81 2.27
N ALA A 190 -4.86 -8.01 3.24
CA ALA A 190 -4.99 -6.56 3.18
C ALA A 190 -4.13 -5.94 2.07
N ASP A 191 -2.87 -6.38 1.96
CA ASP A 191 -1.94 -5.98 0.91
C ASP A 191 -2.47 -6.38 -0.48
N PHE A 192 -2.77 -7.67 -0.65
CA PHE A 192 -3.32 -8.20 -1.89
C PHE A 192 -4.61 -7.49 -2.29
N TRP A 193 -5.53 -7.26 -1.34
CA TRP A 193 -6.79 -6.57 -1.62
C TRP A 193 -6.56 -5.14 -2.11
N SER A 194 -5.66 -4.41 -1.44
CA SER A 194 -5.33 -3.02 -1.74
C SER A 194 -4.69 -2.92 -3.13
N ALA A 195 -3.65 -3.71 -3.39
CA ALA A 195 -2.91 -3.70 -4.64
C ALA A 195 -3.72 -4.21 -5.85
N GLN A 196 -4.49 -5.30 -5.68
CA GLN A 196 -5.11 -5.99 -6.81
C GLN A 196 -6.50 -5.50 -7.17
N PHE A 197 -7.22 -4.87 -6.23
CA PHE A 197 -8.60 -4.46 -6.45
C PHE A 197 -8.84 -2.98 -6.19
N LEU A 198 -8.44 -2.47 -5.02
CA LEU A 198 -8.72 -1.11 -4.62
C LEU A 198 -7.98 -0.09 -5.49
N GLU A 199 -6.65 -0.16 -5.50
CA GLU A 199 -5.78 0.88 -6.07
C GLU A 199 -5.77 0.91 -7.60
N VAL A 200 -6.18 -0.19 -8.21
CA VAL A 200 -6.34 -0.33 -9.67
C VAL A 200 -7.77 -0.05 -10.14
N GLY A 201 -8.69 0.35 -9.25
CA GLY A 201 -10.05 0.75 -9.58
C GLY A 201 -11.01 -0.39 -9.95
N LYS A 202 -10.64 -1.67 -9.69
CA LYS A 202 -11.54 -2.80 -10.04
C LYS A 202 -12.80 -2.86 -9.18
N LEU A 203 -12.81 -2.16 -8.05
CA LEU A 203 -13.98 -2.08 -7.16
C LEU A 203 -15.04 -1.09 -7.65
N ASP A 204 -14.71 -0.19 -8.59
CA ASP A 204 -15.63 0.84 -9.08
C ASP A 204 -16.93 0.23 -9.65
N ARG A 205 -16.83 -0.96 -10.25
CA ARG A 205 -17.98 -1.73 -10.75
C ARG A 205 -19.06 -2.04 -9.72
N PHE A 206 -18.73 -2.00 -8.43
CA PHE A 206 -19.67 -2.24 -7.33
C PHE A 206 -20.27 -0.95 -6.78
N ASN A 207 -19.68 0.21 -7.08
CA ASN A 207 -20.16 1.52 -6.64
C ASN A 207 -21.20 2.09 -7.62
N ASP A 208 -21.19 1.66 -8.88
CA ASP A 208 -22.13 2.14 -9.91
C ASP A 208 -23.57 1.63 -9.74
N GLN A 209 -23.79 0.54 -8.97
CA GLN A 209 -25.13 -0.04 -8.77
C GLN A 209 -26.02 0.78 -7.83
N VAL A 210 -25.45 1.69 -7.03
CA VAL A 210 -26.23 2.52 -6.09
C VAL A 210 -26.93 3.69 -6.81
N LYS A 211 -26.45 4.11 -7.99
CA LYS A 211 -27.04 5.25 -8.72
C LYS A 211 -28.29 4.92 -9.54
N SER A 212 -28.59 3.64 -9.80
CA SER A 212 -29.72 3.27 -10.65
C SER A 212 -31.04 3.08 -9.89
N GLU A 213 -31.03 2.97 -8.57
CA GLU A 213 -32.26 2.73 -7.78
C GLU A 213 -32.95 4.02 -7.31
N GLU A 214 -32.26 5.16 -7.21
CA GLU A 214 -32.88 6.43 -6.78
C GLU A 214 -33.70 7.13 -7.88
N THR A 215 -33.59 6.74 -9.15
CA THR A 215 -34.31 7.39 -10.26
C THR A 215 -35.64 6.74 -10.65
N THR A 216 -36.06 5.65 -10.03
CA THR A 216 -37.30 4.93 -10.42
C THR A 216 -38.54 5.26 -9.58
N ASP A 217 -38.42 5.97 -8.46
CA ASP A 217 -39.54 6.24 -7.56
C ASP A 217 -40.18 7.64 -7.72
N GLU A 218 -39.63 8.54 -8.55
CA GLU A 218 -40.21 9.88 -8.78
C GLU A 218 -41.19 9.99 -9.98
N VAL A 219 -41.53 8.89 -10.66
CA VAL A 219 -42.45 8.95 -11.82
C VAL A 219 -43.72 8.14 -11.60
N LYS A 220 -44.40 8.31 -10.46
CA LYS A 220 -45.77 7.79 -10.26
C LYS A 220 -46.63 8.62 -9.31
N GLU A 221 -46.60 9.94 -9.36
CA GLU A 221 -47.68 10.73 -8.71
C GLU A 221 -47.80 12.14 -9.27
N GLU A 222 -48.32 12.30 -10.49
CA GLU A 222 -49.02 13.52 -10.91
C GLU A 222 -49.72 13.28 -12.25
N GLY A 223 -50.99 12.87 -12.18
CA GLY A 223 -51.75 12.53 -13.37
C GLY A 223 -53.23 12.29 -13.13
N LYS A 224 -53.85 13.05 -12.22
CA LYS A 224 -55.31 13.23 -12.15
C LYS A 224 -55.61 14.59 -11.52
N ASN A 225 -56.10 15.55 -12.32
CA ASN A 225 -57.35 16.28 -12.08
C ASN A 225 -57.52 17.50 -13.02
N ASN A 226 -58.71 17.52 -13.65
CA ASN A 226 -59.52 18.66 -14.15
C ASN A 226 -59.11 19.26 -15.51
N GLU A 227 -59.87 19.13 -16.61
CA GLU A 227 -61.25 19.61 -16.92
C GLU A 227 -61.44 21.13 -16.75
N GLU A 228 -62.12 21.75 -17.74
CA GLU A 228 -62.29 23.19 -18.09
C GLU A 228 -61.26 23.65 -19.15
N GLU A 229 -61.58 23.94 -20.42
CA GLU A 229 -62.78 24.50 -21.10
C GLU A 229 -63.00 23.85 -22.49
#